data_AF-A0A174J3Z7-F1
#
_entry.id   AF-A0A174J3Z7-F1
#
_cell.length_a   1.000
_cell.length_b   1.000
_cell.length_c   1.000
_cell.angle_alpha   90.00
_cell.angle_beta   90.00
_cell.angle_gamma   90.00
#
_symmetry.space_group_name_H-M   'P 1'
#
loop_
_entity.id
_entity.type
_entity.pdbx_description
1 polymer ?
#
loop_
_entity_poly.entity_id
_entity_poly.type
_entity_poly.pdbx_seq_one_letter_code
_entity_poly.pdbx_strand_id
1 'polypeptide(L)'
;MASQIKLTPCGAMFDIFKRAAHLSHIELCGMVLSSRPLADGRSPQSRAADRSWVSRFIVRAPVGTLQERYFADYGTSAARIMSHLALRRRNPMNAMAVINMVCGPAGEPMVRALEECHQDTNLYRNAVERLSQAAELMPAERAEAVLVLFVAVGCSADVRSSVTYAIDYAHATCGGATSTPRSLSTSTVTGDHEAAPAHPLGLLRVQNGYVVSAPRWIQPSEQGVEIGALATGEGDITDVGDDVSARHAHVWCDDQNTWYVEDLSSTNGTVVVNGATNVCTQVEPGRSAQLNPGDELKLGESTTYAILLGAL
;
A
#
# COMPACT_ATOMS: atom_id res chain seq x y z
N MET A 1 2.65 -23.39 -26.34
CA MET A 1 3.27 -22.46 -25.38
C MET A 1 2.67 -22.75 -24.01
N ALA A 2 3.44 -23.29 -23.07
CA ALA A 2 2.96 -23.51 -21.72
C ALA A 2 2.64 -22.12 -21.12
N SER A 3 1.38 -21.86 -20.77
CA SER A 3 1.04 -20.61 -20.11
C SER A 3 1.79 -20.61 -18.79
N GLN A 4 2.81 -19.78 -18.65
CA GLN A 4 3.38 -19.47 -17.34
C GLN A 4 2.20 -19.08 -16.45
N ILE A 5 1.94 -19.88 -15.41
CA ILE A 5 0.92 -19.56 -14.42
C ILE A 5 1.43 -18.28 -13.77
N LYS A 6 0.84 -17.14 -14.14
CA LYS A 6 1.06 -15.86 -13.46
C LYS A 6 0.80 -16.10 -11.97
N LEU A 7 1.78 -15.77 -11.14
CA LEU A 7 1.67 -16.03 -9.71
C LEU A 7 0.72 -14.98 -9.15
N THR A 8 -0.48 -15.39 -8.74
CA THR A 8 -1.42 -14.45 -8.12
C THR A 8 -1.03 -14.17 -6.67
N PRO A 9 -1.39 -13.01 -6.09
CA PRO A 9 -1.12 -12.72 -4.67
C PRO A 9 -1.65 -13.80 -3.74
N CYS A 10 -2.83 -14.37 -4.03
CA CYS A 10 -3.39 -15.49 -3.28
C CYS A 10 -2.49 -16.74 -3.41
N GLY A 11 -2.10 -17.09 -4.63
CA GLY A 11 -1.17 -18.20 -4.86
C GLY A 11 0.17 -18.01 -4.13
N ALA A 12 0.75 -16.80 -4.19
CA ALA A 12 1.97 -16.43 -3.49
C ALA A 12 1.82 -16.59 -1.97
N MET A 13 0.73 -16.07 -1.39
CA MET A 13 0.44 -16.21 0.04
C MET A 13 0.45 -17.68 0.47
N PHE A 14 -0.29 -18.54 -0.25
CA PHE A 14 -0.38 -19.97 0.05
C PHE A 14 0.99 -20.67 -0.07
N ASP A 15 1.75 -20.37 -1.11
CA ASP A 15 3.07 -20.96 -1.33
C ASP A 15 4.09 -20.49 -0.27
N ILE A 16 4.04 -19.23 0.16
CA ILE A 16 4.90 -18.69 1.21
C ILE A 16 4.62 -19.37 2.54
N PHE A 17 3.35 -19.44 2.97
CA PHE A 17 2.98 -20.16 4.20
C PHE A 17 3.36 -21.64 4.15
N LYS A 18 3.22 -22.28 2.99
CA LYS A 18 3.62 -23.68 2.81
C LYS A 18 5.13 -23.89 2.94
N ARG A 19 5.94 -23.01 2.37
CA ARG A 19 7.40 -23.17 2.34
C ARG A 19 8.08 -22.67 3.62
N ALA A 20 7.69 -21.49 4.09
CA ALA A 20 8.34 -20.82 5.22
C ALA A 20 7.71 -21.22 6.57
N ALA A 21 6.38 -21.40 6.61
CA ALA A 21 5.68 -21.73 7.84
C ALA A 21 5.25 -23.21 7.92
N HIS A 22 5.48 -24.00 6.87
CA HIS A 22 5.07 -25.41 6.78
C HIS A 22 3.57 -25.63 7.04
N LEU A 23 2.72 -24.68 6.63
CA LEU A 23 1.27 -24.82 6.65
C LEU A 23 0.79 -25.46 5.36
N SER A 24 0.00 -26.53 5.45
CA SER A 24 -0.66 -27.07 4.26
C SER A 24 -1.71 -26.09 3.74
N HIS A 25 -2.02 -26.19 2.44
CA HIS A 25 -3.08 -25.36 1.86
C HIS A 25 -4.45 -25.61 2.53
N ILE A 26 -4.71 -26.84 3.00
CA ILE A 26 -5.95 -27.18 3.69
C ILE A 26 -6.02 -26.46 5.05
N GLU A 27 -4.94 -26.49 5.82
CA GLU A 27 -4.86 -25.80 7.12
C GLU A 27 -5.05 -24.29 6.94
N LEU A 28 -4.36 -23.70 5.96
CA LEU A 28 -4.49 -22.27 5.68
C LEU A 28 -5.91 -21.93 5.24
N CYS A 29 -6.51 -22.70 4.31
CA CYS A 29 -7.90 -22.55 3.91
C CYS A 29 -8.87 -22.59 5.11
N GLY A 30 -8.63 -23.47 6.08
CA GLY A 30 -9.44 -23.54 7.30
C GLY A 30 -9.43 -22.25 8.12
N MET A 31 -8.37 -21.45 8.03
CA MET A 31 -8.23 -20.18 8.75
C MET A 31 -8.72 -18.98 7.95
N VAL A 32 -8.45 -18.94 6.65
CA VAL A 32 -8.69 -17.76 5.79
C VAL A 32 -10.00 -17.80 5.01
N LEU A 33 -10.61 -18.97 4.79
CA LEU A 33 -11.84 -19.07 4.02
C LEU A 33 -13.08 -18.78 4.88
N SER A 34 -14.07 -18.14 4.26
CA SER A 34 -15.33 -17.78 4.89
C SER A 34 -16.17 -19.01 5.23
N SER A 35 -16.79 -18.98 6.40
CA SER A 35 -17.85 -19.93 6.79
C SER A 35 -19.23 -19.53 6.24
N ARG A 36 -19.37 -18.35 5.63
CA ARG A 36 -20.63 -17.87 5.06
C ARG A 36 -20.94 -18.59 3.73
N PRO A 37 -22.19 -19.03 3.50
CA PRO A 37 -22.58 -19.66 2.23
C PRO A 37 -22.42 -18.72 1.02
N LEU A 38 -21.98 -19.27 -0.11
CA LEU A 38 -22.07 -18.62 -1.42
C LEU A 38 -23.47 -18.82 -2.04
N ALA A 39 -23.68 -18.32 -3.26
CA ALA A 39 -24.94 -18.46 -4.01
C ALA A 39 -25.37 -19.93 -4.22
N ASP A 40 -24.44 -20.88 -4.18
CA ASP A 40 -24.71 -22.31 -4.29
C ASP A 40 -24.99 -23.00 -2.93
N GLY A 41 -25.16 -22.22 -1.87
CA GLY A 41 -25.52 -22.70 -0.53
C GLY A 41 -24.39 -23.35 0.25
N ARG A 42 -23.18 -23.47 -0.30
CA ARG A 42 -22.01 -24.01 0.41
C ARG A 42 -21.02 -22.90 0.75
N SER A 43 -20.42 -22.99 1.93
CA SER A 43 -19.36 -22.04 2.29
C SER A 43 -18.02 -22.44 1.66
N PRO A 44 -17.15 -21.48 1.32
CA PRO A 44 -15.78 -21.76 0.86
C PRO A 44 -15.03 -22.66 1.85
N GLN A 45 -15.16 -22.40 3.15
CA GLN A 45 -14.50 -23.19 4.20
C GLN A 45 -14.94 -24.67 4.19
N SER A 46 -16.21 -24.97 3.92
CA SER A 46 -16.70 -26.36 3.80
C SER A 46 -16.03 -27.16 2.67
N ARG A 47 -15.46 -26.47 1.68
CA ARG A 47 -14.77 -27.08 0.53
C ARG A 47 -13.27 -27.18 0.74
N ALA A 48 -12.74 -26.67 1.85
CA ALA A 48 -11.30 -26.64 2.14
C ALA A 48 -10.65 -28.04 2.15
N ALA A 49 -11.43 -29.10 2.43
CA ALA A 49 -10.94 -30.47 2.40
C ALA A 49 -10.74 -31.03 0.97
N ASP A 50 -11.39 -30.44 -0.04
CA ASP A 50 -11.22 -30.85 -1.44
C ASP A 50 -9.95 -30.22 -2.02
N ARG A 51 -8.89 -31.02 -2.11
CA ARG A 51 -7.57 -30.61 -2.63
C ARG A 51 -7.63 -30.09 -4.07
N SER A 52 -8.46 -30.72 -4.91
CA SER A 52 -8.60 -30.33 -6.31
C SER A 52 -9.29 -28.98 -6.40
N TRP A 53 -10.32 -28.77 -5.59
CA TRP A 53 -11.02 -27.49 -5.50
C TRP A 53 -10.09 -26.38 -4.97
N VAL A 54 -9.41 -26.60 -3.85
CA VAL A 54 -8.46 -25.64 -3.27
C VAL A 54 -7.38 -25.26 -4.27
N SER A 55 -6.76 -26.25 -4.92
CA SER A 55 -5.68 -25.98 -5.87
C SER A 55 -6.17 -25.19 -7.08
N ARG A 56 -7.36 -25.48 -7.62
CA ARG A 56 -7.84 -24.91 -8.88
C ARG A 56 -8.54 -23.56 -8.69
N PHE A 57 -9.34 -23.43 -7.63
CA PHE A 57 -10.25 -22.31 -7.45
C PHE A 57 -9.83 -21.33 -6.35
N ILE A 58 -8.83 -21.66 -5.53
CA ILE A 58 -8.24 -20.74 -4.55
C ILE A 58 -6.81 -20.42 -4.96
N VAL A 59 -5.91 -21.40 -4.88
CA VAL A 59 -4.46 -21.15 -5.01
C VAL A 59 -4.05 -20.74 -6.42
N ARG A 60 -4.66 -21.33 -7.45
CA ARG A 60 -4.39 -21.02 -8.86
C ARG A 60 -5.51 -20.22 -9.52
N ALA A 61 -6.37 -19.62 -8.71
CA ALA A 61 -7.44 -18.78 -9.24
C ALA A 61 -6.82 -17.59 -9.98
N PRO A 62 -7.27 -17.28 -11.21
CA PRO A 62 -6.83 -16.08 -11.92
C PRO A 62 -7.18 -14.80 -11.14
N VAL A 63 -6.39 -13.75 -11.36
CA VAL A 63 -6.62 -12.41 -10.77
C VAL A 63 -8.03 -11.93 -11.11
N GLY A 64 -8.75 -11.37 -10.13
CA GLY A 64 -10.12 -10.88 -10.29
C GLY A 64 -11.22 -11.96 -10.25
N THR A 65 -10.88 -13.25 -10.17
CA THR A 65 -11.90 -14.32 -10.08
C THR A 65 -12.31 -14.64 -8.64
N LEU A 66 -11.41 -14.39 -7.69
CA LEU A 66 -11.70 -14.52 -6.26
C LEU A 66 -12.46 -13.30 -5.78
N GLN A 67 -13.62 -13.53 -5.19
CA GLN A 67 -14.44 -12.48 -4.61
C GLN A 67 -14.17 -12.40 -3.12
N GLU A 68 -14.24 -11.20 -2.53
CA GLU A 68 -13.98 -10.97 -1.12
C GLU A 68 -14.73 -11.94 -0.19
N ARG A 69 -16.00 -12.25 -0.51
CA ARG A 69 -16.83 -13.21 0.24
C ARG A 69 -16.28 -14.64 0.33
N TYR A 70 -15.28 -15.00 -0.47
CA TYR A 70 -14.58 -16.28 -0.33
C TYR A 70 -13.78 -16.36 0.97
N PHE A 71 -13.35 -15.21 1.47
CA PHE A 71 -12.46 -15.08 2.61
C PHE A 71 -13.21 -14.66 3.86
N ALA A 72 -12.69 -15.10 5.00
CA ALA A 72 -13.06 -14.55 6.30
C ALA A 72 -12.41 -13.17 6.47
N ASP A 73 -12.83 -12.44 7.50
CA ASP A 73 -12.20 -11.19 7.91
C ASP A 73 -10.67 -11.35 8.07
N TYR A 74 -9.90 -10.39 7.54
CA TYR A 74 -8.44 -10.52 7.45
C TYR A 74 -7.78 -10.46 8.82
N GLY A 75 -8.24 -9.57 9.71
CA GLY A 75 -7.82 -9.50 11.12
C GLY A 75 -8.02 -10.82 11.84
N THR A 76 -9.24 -11.36 11.77
CA THR A 76 -9.58 -12.67 12.35
C THR A 76 -8.74 -13.81 11.76
N SER A 77 -8.50 -13.78 10.45
CA SER A 77 -7.69 -14.78 9.75
C SER A 77 -6.24 -14.73 10.19
N ALA A 78 -5.65 -13.53 10.28
CA ALA A 78 -4.29 -13.31 10.75
C ALA A 78 -4.12 -13.75 12.21
N ALA A 79 -5.06 -13.39 13.10
CA ALA A 79 -5.04 -13.83 14.50
C ALA A 79 -5.06 -15.36 14.63
N ARG A 80 -5.89 -16.05 13.83
CA ARG A 80 -5.93 -17.52 13.77
C ARG A 80 -4.61 -18.11 13.29
N ILE A 81 -4.03 -17.55 12.23
CA ILE A 81 -2.73 -17.98 11.70
C ILE A 81 -1.65 -17.76 12.75
N MET A 82 -1.59 -16.58 13.37
CA MET A 82 -0.59 -16.24 14.39
C MET A 82 -0.66 -17.20 15.58
N SER A 83 -1.86 -17.42 16.11
CA SER A 83 -2.09 -18.39 17.20
C SER A 83 -1.70 -19.80 16.80
N HIS A 84 -2.08 -20.24 15.59
CA HIS A 84 -1.71 -21.55 15.07
C HIS A 84 -0.19 -21.69 15.00
N LEU A 85 0.51 -20.73 14.41
CA LEU A 85 1.97 -20.75 14.24
C LEU A 85 2.73 -20.76 15.59
N ALA A 86 2.23 -20.04 16.60
CA ALA A 86 2.82 -20.00 17.92
C ALA A 86 2.66 -21.33 18.68
N LEU A 87 1.51 -22.00 18.52
CA LEU A 87 1.17 -23.22 19.27
C LEU A 87 1.64 -24.53 18.62
N ARG A 88 2.36 -24.46 17.49
CA ARG A 88 2.86 -25.66 16.81
C ARG A 88 3.88 -26.41 17.65
N ARG A 89 3.70 -27.72 17.74
CA ARG A 89 4.66 -28.62 18.42
C ARG A 89 6.03 -28.67 17.72
N ARG A 90 6.06 -28.46 16.40
CA ARG A 90 7.26 -28.54 15.57
C ARG A 90 7.45 -27.20 14.89
N ASN A 91 8.60 -26.57 15.11
CA ASN A 91 8.96 -25.25 14.59
C ASN A 91 7.90 -24.17 14.90
N PRO A 92 7.64 -23.87 16.19
CA PRO A 92 6.80 -22.73 16.54
C PRO A 92 7.45 -21.44 16.02
N MET A 93 6.62 -20.52 15.52
CA MET A 93 7.08 -19.21 15.09
C MET A 93 6.73 -18.17 16.16
N ASN A 94 7.74 -17.44 16.62
CA ASN A 94 7.52 -16.25 17.44
C ASN A 94 7.22 -15.04 16.53
N ALA A 95 6.88 -13.91 17.14
CA ALA A 95 6.58 -12.66 16.44
C ALA A 95 7.67 -12.25 15.43
N MET A 96 8.94 -12.32 15.83
CA MET A 96 10.06 -11.98 14.96
C MET A 96 10.17 -12.90 13.75
N ALA A 97 9.96 -14.21 13.92
CA ALA A 97 9.97 -15.16 12.82
C ALA A 97 8.84 -14.90 11.81
N VAL A 98 7.67 -14.45 12.28
CA VAL A 98 6.55 -14.07 11.41
C VAL A 98 6.86 -12.79 10.63
N ILE A 99 7.41 -11.76 11.29
CA ILE A 99 7.89 -10.55 10.61
C ILE A 99 8.93 -10.91 9.54
N ASN A 100 9.94 -11.71 9.90
CA ASN A 100 11.00 -12.12 8.95
C ASN A 100 10.47 -12.95 7.77
N MET A 101 9.40 -13.73 7.97
CA MET A 101 8.77 -14.47 6.88
C MET A 101 8.14 -13.53 5.85
N VAL A 102 7.49 -12.46 6.32
CA VAL A 102 6.79 -11.50 5.45
C VAL A 102 7.74 -10.45 4.87
N CYS A 103 8.58 -9.83 5.71
CA CYS A 103 9.47 -8.75 5.31
C CYS A 103 10.80 -9.24 4.71
N GLY A 104 11.15 -10.50 4.92
CA GLY A 104 12.41 -11.07 4.44
C GLY A 104 12.31 -11.70 3.04
N PRO A 105 13.37 -12.41 2.59
CA PRO A 105 13.43 -13.01 1.25
C PRO A 105 12.29 -13.99 0.93
N ALA A 106 11.69 -14.59 1.95
CA ALA A 106 10.55 -15.49 1.80
C ALA A 106 9.28 -14.75 1.33
N GLY A 107 9.15 -13.45 1.62
CA GLY A 107 8.02 -12.61 1.22
C GLY A 107 8.12 -12.03 -0.20
N GLU A 108 9.32 -11.97 -0.79
CA GLU A 108 9.54 -11.44 -2.15
C GLU A 108 8.64 -12.02 -3.28
N PRO A 109 8.22 -13.30 -3.25
CA PRO A 109 7.23 -13.80 -4.21
C PRO A 109 5.89 -13.04 -4.17
N MET A 110 5.48 -12.51 -3.00
CA MET A 110 4.28 -11.66 -2.89
C MET A 110 4.47 -10.37 -3.67
N VAL A 111 5.61 -9.70 -3.53
CA VAL A 111 5.86 -8.43 -4.24
C VAL A 111 5.84 -8.63 -5.74
N ARG A 112 6.48 -9.69 -6.25
CA ARG A 112 6.42 -10.04 -7.68
C ARG A 112 4.99 -10.31 -8.16
N ALA A 113 4.20 -11.01 -7.34
CA ALA A 113 2.80 -11.28 -7.67
C ALA A 113 1.95 -9.99 -7.72
N LEU A 114 2.23 -9.02 -6.83
CA LEU A 114 1.58 -7.71 -6.84
C LEU A 114 2.00 -6.89 -8.07
N GLU A 115 3.28 -6.92 -8.44
CA GLU A 115 3.80 -6.28 -9.64
C GLU A 115 3.16 -6.84 -10.93
N GLU A 116 3.03 -8.17 -11.04
CA GLU A 116 2.34 -8.84 -12.15
C GLU A 116 0.84 -8.48 -12.25
N CYS A 117 0.25 -8.06 -11.13
CA CYS A 117 -1.12 -7.56 -11.02
C CYS A 117 -1.22 -6.04 -11.19
N HIS A 118 -0.12 -5.36 -11.56
CA HIS A 118 -0.04 -3.91 -11.71
C HIS A 118 -0.45 -3.14 -10.44
N GLN A 119 -0.21 -3.73 -9.27
CA GLN A 119 -0.44 -3.07 -7.99
C GLN A 119 0.74 -2.19 -7.60
N ASP A 120 0.48 -1.22 -6.72
CA ASP A 120 1.51 -0.33 -6.19
C ASP A 120 2.40 -1.07 -5.17
N THR A 121 3.54 -1.57 -5.64
CA THR A 121 4.48 -2.31 -4.78
C THR A 121 5.25 -1.41 -3.82
N ASN A 122 5.39 -0.11 -4.11
CA ASN A 122 6.04 0.83 -3.21
C ASN A 122 5.15 1.06 -1.99
N LEU A 123 3.85 1.31 -2.19
CA LEU A 123 2.88 1.43 -1.10
C LEU A 123 2.88 0.17 -0.20
N TYR A 124 2.93 -1.02 -0.80
CA TYR A 124 3.01 -2.26 -0.03
C TYR A 124 4.30 -2.35 0.81
N ARG A 125 5.47 -2.07 0.21
CA ARG A 125 6.76 -2.13 0.91
C ARG A 125 6.83 -1.10 2.05
N ASN A 126 6.43 0.14 1.77
CA ASN A 126 6.37 1.22 2.77
C ASN A 126 5.47 0.83 3.96
N ALA A 127 4.30 0.26 3.69
CA ALA A 127 3.36 -0.17 4.72
C ALA A 127 3.92 -1.33 5.57
N VAL A 128 4.49 -2.35 4.94
CA VAL A 128 5.11 -3.49 5.65
C VAL A 128 6.26 -3.00 6.55
N GLU A 129 7.13 -2.14 6.02
CA GLU A 129 8.24 -1.58 6.78
C GLU A 129 7.74 -0.82 8.01
N ARG A 130 6.78 0.09 7.81
CA ARG A 130 6.25 0.94 8.87
C ARG A 130 5.55 0.15 9.97
N LEU A 131 4.73 -0.84 9.60
CA LEU A 131 4.09 -1.74 10.57
C LEU A 131 5.12 -2.62 11.31
N SER A 132 6.18 -3.05 10.64
CA SER A 132 7.22 -3.90 11.24
C SER A 132 8.15 -3.15 12.20
N GLN A 133 8.23 -1.82 12.09
CA GLN A 133 9.10 -0.96 12.88
C GLN A 133 8.34 -0.05 13.87
N ALA A 134 7.00 -0.11 13.90
CA ALA A 134 6.15 0.69 14.79
C ALA A 134 6.56 0.56 16.27
N ALA A 135 7.18 1.61 16.81
CA ALA A 135 7.80 1.59 18.14
C ALA A 135 6.75 1.55 19.26
N GLU A 136 5.56 2.09 18.99
CA GLU A 136 4.39 2.12 19.86
C GLU A 136 3.74 0.75 20.07
N LEU A 137 4.05 -0.22 19.21
CA LEU A 137 3.47 -1.56 19.24
C LEU A 137 4.35 -2.55 19.99
N MET A 138 3.74 -3.48 20.70
CA MET A 138 4.44 -4.65 21.23
C MET A 138 4.89 -5.55 20.05
N PRO A 139 5.96 -6.35 20.21
CA PRO A 139 6.44 -7.21 19.11
C PRO A 139 5.37 -8.13 18.52
N ALA A 140 4.46 -8.66 19.34
CA ALA A 140 3.36 -9.50 18.89
C ALA A 140 2.32 -8.71 18.08
N GLU A 141 1.99 -7.49 18.48
CA GLU A 141 1.07 -6.60 17.78
C GLU A 141 1.63 -6.18 16.42
N ARG A 142 2.94 -5.89 16.34
CA ARG A 142 3.63 -5.65 15.06
C ARG A 142 3.52 -6.85 14.13
N ALA A 143 3.82 -8.05 14.64
CA ALA A 143 3.75 -9.26 13.85
C ALA A 143 2.32 -9.55 13.35
N GLU A 144 1.31 -9.29 14.18
CA GLU A 144 -0.09 -9.42 13.80
C GLU A 144 -0.49 -8.39 12.74
N ALA A 145 -0.15 -7.11 12.92
CA ALA A 145 -0.46 -6.07 11.93
C ALA A 145 0.21 -6.32 10.56
N VAL A 146 1.48 -6.73 10.55
CA VAL A 146 2.18 -7.15 9.32
C VAL A 146 1.50 -8.36 8.68
N LEU A 147 1.08 -9.33 9.48
CA LEU A 147 0.39 -10.52 8.99
C LEU A 147 -1.01 -10.19 8.45
N VAL A 148 -1.72 -9.23 9.06
CA VAL A 148 -3.00 -8.71 8.56
C VAL A 148 -2.83 -8.10 7.18
N LEU A 149 -1.84 -7.22 6.99
CA LEU A 149 -1.55 -6.65 5.68
C LEU A 149 -1.23 -7.75 4.66
N PHE A 150 -0.37 -8.72 5.03
CA PHE A 150 0.01 -9.83 4.17
C PHE A 150 -1.17 -10.71 3.74
N VAL A 151 -2.07 -11.02 4.67
CA VAL A 151 -3.29 -11.79 4.39
C VAL A 151 -4.26 -10.98 3.54
N ALA A 152 -4.44 -9.69 3.85
CA ALA A 152 -5.33 -8.80 3.10
C ALA A 152 -4.90 -8.71 1.63
N VAL A 153 -3.62 -8.43 1.33
CA VAL A 153 -3.13 -8.36 -0.06
C VAL A 153 -3.18 -9.71 -0.77
N GLY A 154 -2.93 -10.81 -0.04
CA GLY A 154 -3.02 -12.15 -0.59
C GLY A 154 -4.45 -12.52 -0.98
N CYS A 155 -5.44 -12.12 -0.18
CA CYS A 155 -6.85 -12.41 -0.43
C CYS A 155 -7.49 -11.49 -1.46
N SER A 156 -7.22 -10.18 -1.38
CA SER A 156 -7.87 -9.15 -2.20
C SER A 156 -7.18 -8.91 -3.55
N ALA A 157 -5.85 -9.13 -3.62
CA ALA A 157 -5.00 -8.66 -4.70
C ALA A 157 -5.08 -7.13 -4.95
N ASP A 158 -5.51 -6.36 -3.94
CA ASP A 158 -5.61 -4.90 -3.95
C ASP A 158 -4.74 -4.32 -2.82
N VAL A 159 -3.64 -3.65 -3.18
CA VAL A 159 -2.71 -3.09 -2.19
C VAL A 159 -3.33 -1.92 -1.44
N ARG A 160 -3.98 -0.99 -2.16
CA ARG A 160 -4.50 0.24 -1.57
C ARG A 160 -5.51 -0.09 -0.48
N SER A 161 -6.53 -0.87 -0.82
CA SER A 161 -7.59 -1.26 0.12
C SER A 161 -7.03 -2.08 1.29
N SER A 162 -6.03 -2.93 1.05
CA SER A 162 -5.40 -3.75 2.09
C SER A 162 -4.53 -2.93 3.05
N VAL A 163 -3.81 -1.92 2.56
CA VAL A 163 -3.01 -1.01 3.38
C VAL A 163 -3.92 -0.16 4.26
N THR A 164 -4.98 0.43 3.71
CA THR A 164 -6.00 1.13 4.51
C THR A 164 -6.56 0.24 5.61
N TYR A 165 -7.00 -0.98 5.26
CA TYR A 165 -7.53 -1.94 6.23
C TYR A 165 -6.53 -2.27 7.34
N ALA A 166 -5.26 -2.53 7.01
CA ALA A 166 -4.25 -2.92 7.97
C ALA A 166 -3.86 -1.78 8.93
N ILE A 167 -3.80 -0.55 8.43
CA ILE A 167 -3.57 0.65 9.25
C ILE A 167 -4.75 0.85 10.21
N ASP A 168 -5.98 0.81 9.72
CA ASP A 168 -7.19 0.93 10.55
C ASP A 168 -7.26 -0.18 11.61
N TYR A 169 -6.91 -1.40 11.22
CA TYR A 169 -6.83 -2.54 12.14
C TYR A 169 -5.79 -2.33 13.24
N ALA A 170 -4.58 -1.86 12.89
CA ALA A 170 -3.54 -1.57 13.86
C ALA A 170 -3.98 -0.46 14.83
N HIS A 171 -4.58 0.62 14.33
CA HIS A 171 -5.12 1.68 15.19
C HIS A 171 -6.23 1.19 16.12
N ALA A 172 -7.16 0.36 15.62
CA ALA A 172 -8.27 -0.15 16.42
C ALA A 172 -7.81 -1.15 17.50
N THR A 173 -6.83 -2.00 17.18
CA THR A 173 -6.36 -3.08 18.07
C THR A 173 -5.41 -2.53 19.14
N CYS A 174 -4.65 -1.48 18.82
CA CYS A 174 -3.68 -0.88 19.74
C CYS A 174 -4.27 0.30 20.51
N GLY A 175 -5.37 0.88 20.03
CA GLY A 175 -6.04 2.07 20.57
C GLY A 175 -7.19 1.78 21.54
N GLY A 176 -6.95 0.98 22.58
CA GLY A 176 -7.86 0.84 23.73
C GLY A 176 -8.04 2.13 24.55
N ALA A 177 -8.24 3.28 23.92
CA ALA A 177 -8.82 4.52 24.46
C ALA A 177 -9.02 5.54 23.31
N THR A 178 -10.27 5.88 23.03
CA THR A 178 -10.76 7.14 22.43
C THR A 178 -9.86 7.86 21.41
N SER A 179 -10.18 7.73 20.13
CA SER A 179 -10.03 8.81 19.15
C SER A 179 -10.97 8.57 17.98
N THR A 180 -12.15 9.18 18.03
CA THR A 180 -13.02 9.33 16.86
C THR A 180 -12.28 10.15 15.81
N PRO A 181 -12.18 9.70 14.54
CA PRO A 181 -11.66 10.56 13.48
C PRO A 181 -12.52 11.82 13.37
N ARG A 182 -11.86 12.98 13.22
CA ARG A 182 -12.54 14.24 12.91
C ARG A 182 -13.20 14.10 11.54
N SER A 183 -14.48 14.47 11.49
CA SER A 183 -15.25 14.64 10.25
C SER A 183 -14.57 15.68 9.37
N LEU A 184 -14.20 15.32 8.14
CA LEU A 184 -13.89 16.30 7.10
C LEU A 184 -15.21 16.86 6.59
N SER A 185 -15.37 18.16 6.75
CA SER A 185 -16.50 18.93 6.23
C SER A 185 -16.43 18.99 4.72
N THR A 186 -17.42 18.43 4.05
CA THR A 186 -17.67 18.62 2.62
C THR A 186 -18.08 20.07 2.39
N SER A 187 -17.28 20.82 1.64
CA SER A 187 -17.63 22.17 1.20
C SER A 187 -17.86 22.16 -0.31
N THR A 188 -19.13 22.36 -0.66
CA THR A 188 -19.71 22.99 -1.87
C THR A 188 -18.97 22.97 -3.21
N VAL A 189 -19.67 22.34 -4.17
CA VAL A 189 -19.58 22.51 -5.63
C VAL A 189 -19.83 23.98 -6.03
N THR A 190 -19.07 24.50 -7.00
CA THR A 190 -19.58 25.26 -8.17
C THR A 190 -18.46 25.68 -9.13
N GLY A 191 -18.66 25.42 -10.42
CA GLY A 191 -18.13 26.24 -11.51
C GLY A 191 -17.48 25.47 -12.67
N ASP A 192 -18.26 25.09 -13.68
CA ASP A 192 -17.70 24.70 -14.98
C ASP A 192 -17.08 25.94 -15.66
N HIS A 193 -15.76 26.03 -15.66
CA HIS A 193 -15.00 26.92 -16.53
C HIS A 193 -14.08 26.09 -17.42
N GLU A 194 -14.31 26.18 -18.73
CA GLU A 194 -13.47 25.54 -19.75
C GLU A 194 -12.13 26.30 -19.81
N ALA A 195 -11.15 25.82 -19.06
CA ALA A 195 -9.77 26.28 -19.06
C ALA A 195 -9.00 25.73 -20.27
N ALA A 196 -8.03 26.49 -20.78
CA ALA A 196 -7.10 26.06 -21.82
C ALA A 196 -6.43 24.72 -21.43
N PRO A 197 -6.01 23.87 -22.39
CA PRO A 197 -5.49 22.54 -22.07
C PRO A 197 -4.23 22.68 -21.21
N ALA A 198 -4.42 22.37 -19.94
CA ALA A 198 -3.43 22.43 -18.90
C ALA A 198 -2.43 21.27 -19.13
N HIS A 199 -1.13 21.58 -19.06
CA HIS A 199 -0.10 20.59 -19.37
C HIS A 199 0.12 19.69 -18.14
N PRO A 200 0.20 18.35 -18.30
CA PRO A 200 0.49 17.46 -17.20
C PRO A 200 1.85 17.77 -16.55
N LEU A 201 1.93 17.65 -15.23
CA LEU A 201 3.18 17.80 -14.48
C LEU A 201 3.85 16.43 -14.32
N GLY A 202 5.13 16.32 -14.69
CA GLY A 202 5.90 15.09 -14.51
C GLY A 202 6.78 15.15 -13.27
N LEU A 203 6.70 14.16 -12.39
CA LEU A 203 7.62 13.97 -11.27
C LEU A 203 8.55 12.82 -11.57
N LEU A 204 9.85 13.09 -11.68
CA LEU A 204 10.88 12.09 -11.93
C LEU A 204 11.76 11.93 -10.70
N ARG A 205 11.77 10.76 -10.08
CA ARG A 205 12.56 10.52 -8.86
C ARG A 205 14.05 10.44 -9.18
N VAL A 206 14.84 11.25 -8.48
CA VAL A 206 16.29 11.31 -8.58
C VAL A 206 16.91 10.98 -7.22
N GLN A 207 17.90 10.10 -7.21
CA GLN A 207 18.66 9.75 -6.02
C GLN A 207 20.15 9.75 -6.36
N ASN A 208 20.95 10.50 -5.59
CA ASN A 208 22.40 10.66 -5.81
C ASN A 208 22.77 11.06 -7.25
N GLY A 209 21.95 11.90 -7.89
CA GLY A 209 22.15 12.35 -9.28
C GLY A 209 21.75 11.35 -10.36
N TYR A 210 21.17 10.20 -10.00
CA TYR A 210 20.65 9.21 -10.94
C TYR A 210 19.13 9.15 -10.93
N VAL A 211 18.54 8.97 -12.10
CA VAL A 211 17.11 8.68 -12.24
C VAL A 211 16.86 7.26 -11.74
N VAL A 212 15.98 7.12 -10.74
CA VAL A 212 15.69 5.82 -10.10
C VAL A 212 14.29 5.29 -10.39
N SER A 213 13.42 6.09 -11.02
CA SER A 213 12.08 5.65 -11.42
C SER A 213 11.62 6.28 -12.73
N ALA A 214 10.53 5.73 -13.29
CA ALA A 214 9.86 6.33 -14.44
C ALA A 214 9.07 7.57 -14.00
N PRO A 215 8.92 8.59 -14.88
CA PRO A 215 8.17 9.80 -14.52
C PRO A 215 6.72 9.48 -14.18
N ARG A 216 6.23 10.05 -13.08
CA ARG A 216 4.82 10.05 -12.71
C ARG A 216 4.15 11.31 -13.26
N TRP A 217 3.13 11.13 -14.09
CA TRP A 217 2.40 12.24 -14.70
C TRP A 217 1.14 12.55 -13.90
N ILE A 218 1.04 13.79 -13.43
CA ILE A 218 -0.10 14.33 -12.70
C ILE A 218 -0.93 15.16 -13.68
N GLN A 219 -2.21 14.82 -13.80
CA GLN A 219 -3.13 15.62 -14.59
C GLN A 219 -3.51 16.89 -13.82
N PRO A 220 -3.64 18.04 -14.51
CA PRO A 220 -4.07 19.28 -13.88
C PRO A 220 -5.44 19.10 -13.20
N SER A 221 -5.49 19.36 -11.90
CA SER A 221 -6.69 19.22 -11.09
C SER A 221 -6.54 20.00 -9.79
N GLU A 222 -7.61 20.67 -9.37
CA GLU A 222 -7.69 21.34 -8.07
C GLU A 222 -7.68 20.34 -6.90
N GLN A 223 -8.14 19.11 -7.13
CA GLN A 223 -8.04 18.04 -6.12
C GLN A 223 -6.60 17.59 -5.92
N GLY A 224 -5.76 17.70 -6.97
CA GLY A 224 -4.37 17.30 -6.93
C GLY A 224 -4.13 15.83 -6.61
N VAL A 225 -2.93 15.55 -6.12
CA VAL A 225 -2.46 14.24 -5.66
C VAL A 225 -1.68 14.39 -4.36
N GLU A 226 -1.76 13.40 -3.49
CA GLU A 226 -0.92 13.35 -2.30
C GLU A 226 0.37 12.56 -2.59
N ILE A 227 1.47 13.06 -2.03
CA ILE A 227 2.76 12.38 -2.03
C ILE A 227 3.07 11.98 -0.59
N GLY A 228 3.31 10.70 -0.36
CA GLY A 228 3.59 10.18 0.96
C GLY A 228 3.78 8.68 0.98
N ALA A 229 4.45 8.19 2.02
CA ALA A 229 4.80 6.77 2.14
C ALA A 229 3.55 5.86 2.21
N LEU A 230 2.43 6.38 2.71
CA LEU A 230 1.15 5.68 2.89
C LEU A 230 -0.01 6.45 2.24
N ALA A 231 0.25 7.17 1.15
CA ALA A 231 -0.79 7.84 0.39
C ALA A 231 -1.65 6.80 -0.35
N THR A 232 -2.97 6.81 -0.12
CA THR A 232 -3.90 5.79 -0.60
C THR A 232 -4.99 6.35 -1.53
N GLY A 233 -4.95 7.64 -1.86
CA GLY A 233 -5.83 8.25 -2.85
C GLY A 233 -5.58 7.73 -4.27
N GLU A 234 -6.54 8.00 -5.16
CA GLU A 234 -6.39 7.65 -6.57
C GLU A 234 -5.42 8.60 -7.26
N GLY A 235 -4.34 8.06 -7.84
CA GLY A 235 -3.29 8.86 -8.47
C GLY A 235 -2.18 9.32 -7.53
N ASP A 236 -2.28 9.03 -6.24
CA ASP A 236 -1.28 9.36 -5.23
C ASP A 236 0.09 8.72 -5.51
N ILE A 237 1.14 9.37 -5.01
CA ILE A 237 2.53 9.00 -5.27
C ILE A 237 3.17 8.47 -3.97
N THR A 238 3.57 7.20 -4.04
CA THR A 238 4.18 6.45 -2.94
C THR A 238 5.64 6.06 -3.20
N ASP A 239 6.19 6.48 -4.35
CA ASP A 239 7.58 6.28 -4.75
C ASP A 239 8.53 7.19 -3.97
N VAL A 240 8.60 7.00 -2.66
CA VAL A 240 9.31 7.86 -1.73
C VAL A 240 10.28 7.04 -0.88
N GLY A 241 11.21 7.71 -0.20
CA GLY A 241 12.09 7.08 0.78
C GLY A 241 11.45 6.89 2.15
N ASP A 242 12.20 6.27 3.05
CA ASP A 242 11.80 5.85 4.39
C ASP A 242 11.55 7.02 5.37
N ASP A 243 12.25 8.12 5.17
CA ASP A 243 12.13 9.36 5.91
C ASP A 243 10.94 10.23 5.48
N VAL A 244 10.17 9.81 4.48
CA VAL A 244 8.98 10.53 4.02
C VAL A 244 7.76 10.13 4.86
N SER A 245 6.97 11.13 5.25
CA SER A 245 5.79 10.97 6.11
C SER A 245 4.67 10.21 5.38
N ALA A 246 3.75 9.61 6.15
CA ALA A 246 2.62 8.84 5.61
C ALA A 246 1.80 9.63 4.57
N ARG A 247 1.44 10.88 4.93
CA ARG A 247 0.97 11.94 4.04
C ARG A 247 1.94 13.09 4.21
N HIS A 248 2.70 13.43 3.19
CA HIS A 248 3.86 14.32 3.34
C HIS A 248 3.64 15.66 2.62
N ALA A 249 3.26 15.61 1.35
CA ALA A 249 2.97 16.80 0.57
C ALA A 249 1.72 16.60 -0.29
N HIS A 250 1.06 17.69 -0.65
CA HIS A 250 -0.05 17.72 -1.60
C HIS A 250 0.35 18.59 -2.79
N VAL A 251 0.14 18.09 -4.01
CA VAL A 251 0.46 18.80 -5.26
C VAL A 251 -0.80 18.93 -6.09
N TRP A 252 -1.15 20.15 -6.49
CA TRP A 252 -2.36 20.42 -7.26
C TRP A 252 -2.14 21.55 -8.27
N CYS A 253 -3.08 21.70 -9.19
CA CYS A 253 -3.10 22.77 -10.18
C CYS A 253 -4.34 23.63 -9.98
N ASP A 254 -4.19 24.95 -9.99
CA ASP A 254 -5.32 25.88 -9.92
C ASP A 254 -6.01 26.08 -11.29
N ASP A 255 -7.10 26.84 -11.28
CA ASP A 255 -7.87 27.23 -12.48
C ASP A 255 -7.06 28.09 -13.48
N GLN A 256 -5.94 28.68 -13.04
CA GLN A 256 -4.99 29.43 -13.86
C GLN A 256 -3.88 28.55 -14.43
N ASN A 257 -3.95 27.23 -14.26
CA ASN A 257 -2.94 26.26 -14.67
C ASN A 257 -1.56 26.50 -14.01
N THR A 258 -1.58 26.98 -12.77
CA THR A 258 -0.41 27.15 -11.92
C THR A 258 -0.33 25.99 -10.94
N TRP A 259 0.83 25.36 -10.87
CA TRP A 259 1.09 24.23 -9.97
C TRP A 259 1.57 24.71 -8.61
N TYR A 260 1.06 24.07 -7.57
CA TYR A 260 1.46 24.32 -6.18
C TYR A 260 1.81 23.02 -5.47
N VAL A 261 2.61 23.18 -4.42
CA VAL A 261 2.87 22.15 -3.43
C VAL A 261 2.65 22.70 -2.03
N GLU A 262 2.02 21.92 -1.16
CA GLU A 262 1.86 22.19 0.26
C GLU A 262 2.47 21.08 1.09
N ASP A 263 3.12 21.47 2.18
CA ASP A 263 3.57 20.53 3.20
C ASP A 263 2.41 20.16 4.14
N LEU A 264 2.11 18.87 4.25
CA LEU A 264 1.00 18.33 5.06
C LEU A 264 1.41 18.12 6.52
N SER A 265 2.16 19.06 7.10
CA SER A 265 2.77 18.94 8.43
C SER A 265 3.70 17.73 8.54
N SER A 266 4.58 17.60 7.55
CA SER A 266 5.53 16.50 7.48
C SER A 266 6.58 16.60 8.59
N THR A 267 7.16 15.45 8.96
CA THR A 267 8.18 15.40 10.03
C THR A 267 9.51 16.00 9.58
N ASN A 268 9.89 15.77 8.32
CA ASN A 268 11.20 16.13 7.79
C ASN A 268 11.16 17.29 6.78
N GLY A 269 9.98 17.90 6.60
CA GLY A 269 9.79 19.10 5.79
C GLY A 269 9.80 18.85 4.27
N THR A 270 9.24 19.83 3.57
CA THR A 270 9.19 19.92 2.11
C THR A 270 9.97 21.14 1.63
N VAL A 271 10.81 20.99 0.61
CA VAL A 271 11.61 22.07 0.02
C VAL A 271 11.45 22.10 -1.50
N VAL A 272 11.22 23.29 -2.05
CA VAL A 272 11.26 23.54 -3.50
C VAL A 272 12.58 24.24 -3.84
N VAL A 273 13.37 23.66 -4.75
CA VAL A 273 14.59 24.28 -5.26
C VAL A 273 14.32 24.80 -6.66
N ASN A 274 14.48 26.10 -6.84
CA ASN A 274 14.23 26.71 -8.14
C ASN A 274 15.29 26.29 -9.17
N GLY A 275 14.84 25.75 -10.31
CA GLY A 275 15.74 25.20 -11.33
C GLY A 275 16.67 26.22 -12.02
N ALA A 276 16.25 27.49 -12.07
CA ALA A 276 17.01 28.55 -12.72
C ALA A 276 18.01 29.25 -11.78
N THR A 277 17.66 29.36 -10.50
CA THR A 277 18.43 30.16 -9.52
C THR A 277 19.10 29.33 -8.44
N ASN A 278 18.73 28.05 -8.30
CA ASN A 278 19.11 27.16 -7.19
C ASN A 278 18.71 27.69 -5.80
N VAL A 279 17.73 28.61 -5.74
CA VAL A 279 17.19 29.09 -4.47
C VAL A 279 16.33 28.00 -3.84
N CYS A 280 16.64 27.64 -2.61
CA CYS A 280 15.86 26.70 -1.81
C CYS A 280 14.78 27.43 -1.02
N THR A 281 13.52 27.08 -1.25
CA THR A 281 12.36 27.59 -0.52
C THR A 281 11.81 26.47 0.35
N GLN A 282 11.91 26.63 1.67
CA GLN A 282 11.22 25.76 2.62
C GLN A 282 9.72 26.03 2.52
N VAL A 283 8.93 24.98 2.32
CA VAL A 283 7.47 25.06 2.35
C VAL A 283 7.04 24.92 3.81
N GLU A 284 6.44 25.98 4.34
CA GLU A 284 5.89 25.96 5.70
C GLU A 284 4.67 25.02 5.77
N PRO A 285 4.50 24.25 6.86
CA PRO A 285 3.32 23.39 7.05
C PRO A 285 2.01 24.16 6.86
N GLY A 286 1.11 23.64 6.02
CA GLY A 286 -0.17 24.28 5.75
C GLY A 286 -0.11 25.49 4.80
N ARG A 287 1.06 25.76 4.20
CA ARG A 287 1.25 26.82 3.19
C ARG A 287 1.61 26.20 1.85
N SER A 288 1.15 26.84 0.79
CA SER A 288 1.51 26.47 -0.57
C SER A 288 2.73 27.25 -1.05
N ALA A 289 3.56 26.57 -1.84
CA ALA A 289 4.62 27.17 -2.65
C ALA A 289 4.33 26.85 -4.12
N GLN A 290 4.66 27.79 -5.01
CA GLN A 290 4.55 27.56 -6.45
C GLN A 290 5.60 26.55 -6.91
N LEU A 291 5.20 25.65 -7.80
CA LEU A 291 6.05 24.61 -8.36
C LEU A 291 6.10 24.78 -9.88
N ASN A 292 7.28 24.88 -10.48
CA ASN A 292 7.43 25.09 -11.92
C ASN A 292 8.22 23.95 -12.58
N PRO A 293 7.98 23.69 -13.87
CA PRO A 293 8.86 22.82 -14.64
C PRO A 293 10.32 23.27 -14.58
N GLY A 294 11.22 22.33 -14.30
CA GLY A 294 12.64 22.56 -14.06
C GLY A 294 13.02 22.71 -12.59
N ASP A 295 12.07 22.92 -11.69
CA ASP A 295 12.34 22.94 -10.24
C ASP A 295 12.65 21.52 -9.71
N GLU A 296 13.26 21.44 -8.54
CA GLU A 296 13.36 20.21 -7.75
C GLU A 296 12.43 20.28 -6.55
N LEU A 297 11.67 19.22 -6.30
CA LEU A 297 10.87 19.03 -5.08
C LEU A 297 11.58 18.01 -4.18
N LYS A 298 12.00 18.44 -2.99
CA LYS A 298 12.68 17.62 -1.99
C LYS A 298 11.74 17.33 -0.83
N LEU A 299 11.58 16.05 -0.52
CA LEU A 299 10.75 15.56 0.57
C LEU A 299 11.66 14.82 1.55
N GLY A 300 11.81 15.35 2.76
CA GLY A 300 12.85 14.90 3.68
C GLY A 300 14.27 15.03 3.10
N GLU A 301 15.16 14.16 3.54
CA GLU A 301 16.57 14.09 3.12
C GLU A 301 16.78 13.12 1.95
N SER A 302 15.95 12.07 1.83
CA SER A 302 16.21 10.96 0.90
C SER A 302 15.53 11.08 -0.47
N THR A 303 14.48 11.89 -0.59
CA THR A 303 13.61 11.92 -1.77
C THR A 303 13.68 13.25 -2.50
N THR A 304 14.07 13.20 -3.77
CA THR A 304 14.08 14.36 -4.66
C THR A 304 13.36 14.01 -5.96
N TYR A 305 12.46 14.89 -6.39
CA TYR A 305 11.82 14.83 -7.70
C TYR A 305 12.28 15.98 -8.56
N ALA A 306 12.70 15.68 -9.79
CA ALA A 306 12.83 16.69 -10.83
C ALA A 306 11.44 16.92 -11.46
N ILE A 307 11.05 18.19 -11.60
CA ILE A 307 9.75 18.58 -12.15
C ILE A 307 9.87 18.77 -13.66
N LEU A 308 9.03 18.07 -14.41
CA LEU A 308 9.02 18.04 -15.86
C LEU A 308 7.71 18.60 -16.40
N LEU A 309 7.78 19.22 -17.60
CA LEU A 309 6.59 19.60 -18.34
C LEU A 309 6.16 18.46 -19.26
N GLY A 310 4.90 18.05 -19.16
CA GLY A 310 4.30 17.06 -20.06
C GLY A 310 3.87 17.70 -21.38
N ALA A 311 3.98 16.93 -22.46
CA ALA A 311 3.33 17.26 -23.72
C ALA A 311 1.90 16.71 -23.72
N LEU A 312 0.97 17.46 -24.32
CA LEU A 312 -0.42 17.05 -24.54
C LEU A 312 -0.53 15.91 -25.55
#